data_AF-A0A117LQQ1-F1
#
_entry.id   AF-A0A117LQQ1-F1
#
_cell.length_a   1.000
_cell.length_b   1.000
_cell.length_c   1.000
_cell.angle_alpha   90.00
_cell.angle_beta   90.00
_cell.angle_gamma   90.00
#
_symmetry.space_group_name_H-M   'P 1'
#
loop_
_entity.id
_entity.type
_entity.pdbx_description
1 polymer ?
#
loop_
_entity_poly.entity_id
_entity_poly.type
_entity_poly.pdbx_seq_one_letter_code
_entity_poly.pdbx_strand_id
1 'polypeptide(L)' 'MAKEHFDRTKPHLNIGTIGHIDHGKTT' A
#
# COMPACT_ATOMS: atom_id res chain seq x y z
N MET A 1 13.30 -3.98 15.49
CA MET A 1 14.04 -3.40 14.36
C MET A 1 13.66 -1.94 14.27
N ALA A 2 14.62 -1.01 14.34
CA ALA A 2 14.33 0.40 14.10
C ALA A 2 14.03 0.60 12.62
N LYS A 3 13.02 1.41 12.30
CA LYS A 3 12.63 1.68 10.91
C LYS A 3 13.70 2.58 10.27
N GLU A 4 14.21 2.20 9.10
CA GLU A 4 15.13 3.05 8.34
C GLU A 4 14.45 4.35 7.89
N HIS A 5 15.26 5.38 7.62
CA HIS A 5 14.76 6.64 7.10
C HIS A 5 14.20 6.42 5.69
N PHE A 6 12.93 6.77 5.48
CA PHE A 6 12.26 6.62 4.19
C PHE A 6 12.48 7.86 3.32
N ASP A 7 13.18 7.69 2.20
CA ASP A 7 13.38 8.73 1.20
C ASP A 7 12.08 9.01 0.41
N ARG A 8 11.65 10.28 0.40
CA ARG A 8 10.37 10.74 -0.20
C ARG A 8 10.56 11.50 -1.51
N THR A 9 11.55 11.15 -2.32
CA THR A 9 11.81 11.84 -3.60
C THR A 9 10.75 11.59 -4.67
N LYS A 10 9.98 10.50 -4.56
CA LYS A 10 8.95 10.12 -5.54
C LYS A 10 7.60 10.77 -5.23
N PRO A 11 6.78 11.05 -6.25
CA PRO A 11 5.40 11.49 -6.05
C PRO A 11 4.60 10.49 -5.21
N HIS A 12 3.77 11.02 -4.30
CA HIS A 12 2.84 10.21 -3.52
C HIS A 12 1.68 9.75 -4.40
N LEU A 13 1.30 8.48 -4.29
CA LEU A 13 0.17 7.92 -5.01
C LEU A 13 -0.81 7.26 -4.03
N ASN A 14 -2.08 7.62 -4.15
CA ASN A 14 -3.18 7.00 -3.42
C ASN A 14 -3.71 5.82 -4.23
N ILE A 15 -3.68 4.61 -3.66
CA ILE A 15 -4.24 3.39 -4.28
C ILE A 15 -5.12 2.64 -3.28
N GLY A 16 -6.04 1.85 -3.80
CA GLY A 16 -6.89 0.95 -3.00
C GLY A 16 -7.43 -0.19 -3.86
N THR A 17 -7.76 -1.30 -3.21
CA THR A 17 -8.31 -2.50 -3.87
C THR A 17 -9.83 -2.53 -3.71
N ILE A 18 -10.57 -2.63 -4.82
CA ILE A 18 -12.04 -2.72 -4.87
C ILE A 18 -12.50 -4.10 -5.35
N GLY A 19 -13.71 -4.56 -4.97
CA GLY A 19 -14.31 -5.79 -5.50
C GLY A 19 -15.23 -6.56 -4.52
N HIS A 20 -15.80 -7.67 -4.99
CA HIS A 20 -16.77 -8.51 -4.24
C HIS A 20 -16.11 -9.32 -3.11
N ILE A 21 -16.89 -9.80 -2.13
CA ILE A 21 -16.38 -10.66 -1.03
C ILE A 21 -15.67 -11.89 -1.60
N ASP A 22 -14.67 -12.40 -0.88
CA ASP A 22 -13.85 -13.57 -1.24
C ASP A 22 -12.96 -13.45 -2.49
N HIS A 23 -12.85 -12.27 -3.11
CA HIS A 23 -11.95 -12.05 -4.26
C HIS A 23 -10.48 -11.79 -3.89
N GLY A 24 -10.02 -12.19 -2.70
CA GLY A 24 -8.59 -12.11 -2.33
C GLY A 24 -8.01 -10.69 -2.26
N LYS A 25 -8.84 -9.68 -1.98
CA LYS A 25 -8.38 -8.28 -1.84
C LYS A 25 -7.50 -8.05 -0.60
N THR A 26 -7.58 -8.98 0.36
CA THR A 26 -6.73 -9.07 1.54
C THR A 26 -6.32 -10.53 1.69
N THR A 27 -5.02 -10.83 1.74
CA THR A 27 -4.45 -12.14 2.05
C THR A 27 -3.15 -11.93 2.83
#